data_AF-A0A443Q8G8-F1
#
_entry.id   AF-A0A443Q8G8-F1
#
_cell.length_a   1.000
_cell.length_b   1.000
_cell.length_c   1.000
_cell.angle_alpha   90.00
_cell.angle_beta   90.00
_cell.angle_gamma   90.00
#
_symmetry.space_group_name_H-M   'P 1'
#
loop_
_entity.id
_entity.type
_entity.pdbx_description
1 polymer ?
#
loop_
_entity_poly.entity_id
_entity_poly.type
_entity_poly.pdbx_seq_one_letter_code
_entity_poly.pdbx_strand_id
1 'polypeptide(L)'
;MIILNTPQNPTGKIFTYEELNMIAKYSKKFNTLVLMDEVYEWTVFEKSEHIRMNTLSEMWERTITVGSAGKSFSANGWKIGYAYGPENLIAPMNLMHLNIATSCATPLQEALAVVYEREFERLNQ
;
A
#
# COMPACT_ATOMS: atom_id res chain seq x y z
N MET A 1 7.77 -11.06 -10.52
CA MET A 1 7.08 -10.21 -9.53
C MET A 1 6.24 -11.09 -8.64
N ILE A 2 6.15 -10.76 -7.35
CA ILE A 2 5.27 -11.40 -6.36
C ILE A 2 4.21 -10.38 -5.97
N ILE A 3 2.94 -10.79 -5.92
CA ILE A 3 1.84 -9.93 -5.48
C ILE A 3 1.35 -10.47 -4.14
N LEU A 4 1.33 -9.62 -3.12
CA LEU A 4 0.82 -9.94 -1.81
C LEU A 4 -0.32 -8.99 -1.49
N ASN A 5 -1.38 -9.52 -0.89
CA ASN A 5 -2.49 -8.74 -0.38
C ASN A 5 -2.66 -9.04 1.11
N THR A 6 -2.44 -8.03 1.95
CA THR A 6 -2.48 -8.16 3.41
C THR A 6 -2.89 -6.83 4.05
N PRO A 7 -3.94 -6.80 4.91
CA PRO A 7 -4.90 -7.87 5.18
C PRO A 7 -5.60 -8.40 3.92
N GLN A 8 -5.72 -9.72 3.82
CA GLN A 8 -6.05 -10.41 2.57
C GLN A 8 -7.56 -10.45 2.32
N ASN A 9 -7.97 -10.09 1.10
CA ASN A 9 -9.31 -10.35 0.57
C ASN A 9 -9.25 -11.63 -0.28
N PRO A 10 -10.08 -12.66 -0.03
CA PRO A 10 -11.31 -12.66 0.78
C PRO A 10 -11.21 -13.26 2.20
N THR A 11 -10.06 -13.80 2.60
CA THR A 11 -9.95 -14.65 3.80
C THR A 11 -9.75 -13.88 5.11
N GLY A 12 -9.37 -12.60 5.02
CA GLY A 12 -8.99 -11.78 6.17
C GLY A 12 -7.60 -12.11 6.74
N LYS A 13 -6.80 -12.96 6.08
CA LYS A 13 -5.46 -13.30 6.58
C LYS A 13 -4.57 -12.06 6.66
N ILE A 14 -3.95 -11.87 7.80
CA ILE A 14 -2.88 -10.89 8.01
C ILE A 14 -1.57 -11.66 8.05
N PHE A 15 -0.60 -11.24 7.24
CA PHE A 15 0.70 -11.91 7.17
C PHE A 15 1.54 -11.58 8.40
N THR A 16 2.17 -12.59 8.99
CA THR A 16 3.05 -12.38 10.14
C THR A 16 4.43 -11.88 9.70
N TYR A 17 5.20 -11.38 10.66
CA TYR A 17 6.58 -10.96 10.44
C TYR A 17 7.43 -12.08 9.83
N GLU A 18 7.28 -13.33 10.31
CA GLU A 18 8.02 -14.49 9.85
C GLU A 18 7.66 -14.86 8.40
N GLU A 19 6.38 -14.79 8.05
CA GLU A 19 5.90 -15.06 6.70
C GLU A 19 6.43 -14.01 5.71
N LEU A 20 6.35 -12.72 6.07
CA LEU A 20 6.87 -11.64 5.24
C LEU A 20 8.40 -11.74 5.10
N ASN A 21 9.14 -12.09 6.16
CA ASN A 21 10.59 -12.31 6.08
C ASN A 21 10.96 -13.50 5.20
N MET A 22 10.18 -14.58 5.24
CA MET A 22 10.36 -15.71 4.33
C MET A 22 10.17 -15.28 2.87
N ILE A 23 9.13 -14.50 2.59
CA ILE A 23 8.90 -13.98 1.24
C ILE A 23 10.00 -12.99 0.85
N ALA A 24 10.45 -12.14 1.76
CA ALA A 24 11.55 -11.19 1.56
C ALA A 24 12.84 -11.92 1.17
N LYS A 25 13.19 -12.98 1.91
CA LYS A 25 14.35 -13.85 1.62
C LYS A 25 14.34 -14.34 0.17
N TYR A 26 13.21 -14.87 -0.30
CA TYR A 26 13.11 -15.37 -1.68
C TYR A 26 13.04 -14.25 -2.71
N SER A 27 12.39 -13.13 -2.38
CA SER A 27 12.34 -11.96 -3.24
C SER A 27 13.74 -11.41 -3.52
N LYS A 28 14.58 -11.37 -2.49
CA LYS A 28 15.99 -10.99 -2.60
C LYS A 28 16.80 -12.04 -3.36
N LYS A 29 16.67 -13.32 -3.01
CA LYS A 29 17.39 -14.42 -3.67
C LYS A 29 17.17 -14.47 -5.18
N PHE A 30 15.94 -14.24 -5.63
CA PHE A 30 15.55 -14.32 -7.04
C PHE A 30 15.41 -12.95 -7.71
N ASN A 31 15.80 -11.87 -7.02
CA ASN A 31 15.68 -10.49 -7.48
C ASN A 31 14.29 -10.15 -8.07
N THR A 32 13.23 -10.53 -7.36
CA THR A 32 11.86 -10.24 -7.79
C THR A 32 11.34 -8.95 -7.15
N LEU A 33 10.54 -8.21 -7.91
CA LEU A 33 9.71 -7.13 -7.37
C LEU A 33 8.56 -7.69 -6.54
N VAL A 34 8.12 -6.92 -5.55
CA VAL A 34 6.94 -7.21 -4.71
C VAL A 34 5.93 -6.08 -4.88
N LEU A 35 4.69 -6.43 -5.20
CA LEU A 35 3.55 -5.52 -5.15
C LEU A 35 2.75 -5.84 -3.89
N MET A 36 2.70 -4.89 -2.97
CA MET A 36 1.91 -4.97 -1.74
C MET A 36 0.58 -4.25 -1.93
N ASP A 37 -0.49 -5.02 -2.01
CA ASP A 37 -1.86 -4.53 -1.92
C ASP A 37 -2.26 -4.45 -0.44
N GLU A 38 -2.13 -3.26 0.14
CA GLU A 38 -2.38 -2.96 1.56
C GLU A 38 -3.63 -2.08 1.73
N VAL A 39 -4.61 -2.17 0.82
CA VAL A 39 -5.83 -1.34 0.89
C VAL A 39 -6.63 -1.53 2.19
N TYR A 40 -6.41 -2.63 2.91
CA TYR A 40 -7.04 -2.93 4.20
C TYR A 40 -6.11 -2.69 5.40
N GLU A 41 -5.01 -1.94 5.27
CA GLU A 41 -4.00 -1.75 6.34
C GLU A 41 -4.57 -1.31 7.69
N TRP A 42 -5.71 -0.59 7.69
CA TRP A 42 -6.40 -0.11 8.89
C TRP A 42 -7.50 -1.05 9.40
N THR A 43 -7.82 -2.12 8.65
CA THR A 43 -8.84 -3.13 9.02
C THR A 43 -8.16 -4.31 9.71
N VAL A 44 -7.59 -4.07 10.88
CA VAL A 44 -6.89 -5.06 11.70
C VAL A 44 -7.66 -5.26 12.99
N PHE A 45 -7.90 -6.52 13.36
CA PHE A 45 -8.60 -6.88 14.59
C PHE A 45 -7.63 -7.26 15.71
N GLU A 46 -8.11 -7.25 16.95
CA GLU A 46 -7.31 -7.52 18.15
C GLU A 46 -6.41 -8.76 18.00
N LYS A 47 -5.16 -8.66 18.50
CA LYS A 47 -4.07 -9.66 18.45
C LYS A 47 -3.34 -9.80 17.11
N SER A 48 -3.65 -8.99 16.11
CA SER A 48 -2.87 -8.91 14.87
C SER A 48 -2.30 -7.51 14.67
N GLU A 49 -1.17 -7.42 13.98
CA GLU A 49 -0.54 -6.16 13.59
C GLU A 49 -0.30 -6.19 12.08
N HIS A 50 -0.61 -5.10 11.39
CA HIS A 50 -0.26 -4.97 9.98
C HIS A 50 1.19 -4.55 9.85
N ILE A 51 2.00 -5.41 9.22
CA ILE A 51 3.42 -5.15 8.99
C ILE A 51 3.61 -4.82 7.52
N ARG A 52 4.18 -3.64 7.27
CA ARG A 52 4.47 -3.18 5.91
C ARG A 52 5.73 -3.84 5.40
N MET A 53 5.65 -4.54 4.26
CA MET A 53 6.81 -5.27 3.71
C MET A 53 8.01 -4.35 3.43
N ASN A 54 7.74 -3.11 3.06
CA ASN A 54 8.76 -2.13 2.70
C ASN A 54 9.62 -1.63 3.88
N THR A 55 9.22 -1.90 5.14
CA THR A 55 10.03 -1.59 6.34
C THR A 55 11.03 -2.70 6.67
N LEU A 56 10.91 -3.87 6.03
CA LEU A 56 11.87 -4.95 6.18
C LEU A 56 13.18 -4.62 5.46
N SER A 57 14.28 -5.18 5.98
CA SER A 57 15.63 -4.96 5.44
C SER A 57 15.73 -5.30 3.96
N GLU A 58 16.13 -4.32 3.15
CA GLU A 58 16.32 -4.43 1.69
C GLU A 58 15.02 -4.81 0.95
N MET A 59 13.88 -4.34 1.44
CA MET A 59 12.61 -4.48 0.74
C MET A 59 12.10 -3.19 0.12
N TRP A 60 12.51 -2.02 0.63
CA TRP A 60 12.13 -0.72 0.04
C TRP A 60 12.47 -0.66 -1.45
N GLU A 61 13.66 -1.05 -1.86
CA GLU A 61 14.14 -0.89 -3.24
C GLU A 61 13.44 -1.80 -4.28
N ARG A 62 12.58 -2.72 -3.83
CA ARG A 62 11.88 -3.69 -4.69
C ARG A 62 10.40 -3.82 -4.40
N THR A 63 9.85 -2.99 -3.51
CA THR A 63 8.44 -3.03 -3.13
C THR A 63 7.71 -1.80 -3.63
N ILE A 64 6.59 -2.02 -4.32
CA ILE A 64 5.55 -1.01 -4.58
C ILE A 64 4.41 -1.33 -3.62
N THR A 65 3.99 -0.36 -2.82
CA THR A 65 2.83 -0.50 -1.93
C THR A 65 1.66 0.32 -2.48
N VAL A 66 0.47 -0.26 -2.46
CA VAL A 66 -0.78 0.33 -2.94
C VAL A 66 -1.75 0.45 -1.78
N GLY A 67 -2.39 1.62 -1.68
CA GLY A 67 -3.44 1.92 -0.71
C GLY A 67 -4.71 2.47 -1.34
N SER A 68 -5.79 2.50 -0.56
CA SER A 68 -7.10 2.98 -1.04
C SER A 68 -7.82 3.81 0.01
N ALA A 69 -8.10 5.07 -0.32
CA ALA A 69 -8.93 5.94 0.50
C ALA A 69 -10.34 5.35 0.73
N GLY A 70 -10.89 4.68 -0.29
CA GLY A 70 -12.23 4.12 -0.21
C GLY A 70 -12.36 2.99 0.81
N LYS A 71 -11.26 2.25 1.06
CA LYS A 71 -11.19 1.20 2.09
C LYS A 71 -10.80 1.78 3.44
N SER A 72 -9.81 2.66 3.50
CA SER A 72 -9.36 3.29 4.74
C SER A 72 -10.45 4.11 5.44
N PHE A 73 -11.26 4.84 4.67
CA PHE A 73 -12.24 5.81 5.21
C PHE A 73 -13.70 5.48 4.86
N SER A 74 -13.99 4.22 4.52
CA SER A 74 -15.33 3.77 4.12
C SER A 74 -15.96 4.56 2.95
N ALA A 75 -15.15 5.23 2.15
CA ALA A 75 -15.57 6.12 1.06
C ALA A 75 -15.40 5.47 -0.33
N ASN A 76 -15.87 4.22 -0.50
CA ASN A 76 -15.62 3.42 -1.71
C ASN A 76 -15.96 4.15 -3.04
N GLY A 77 -16.96 5.02 -3.04
CA GLY A 77 -17.38 5.80 -4.21
C GLY A 77 -16.41 6.90 -4.64
N TRP A 78 -15.44 7.28 -3.80
CA TRP A 78 -14.47 8.33 -4.15
C TRP A 78 -13.47 7.86 -5.21
N LYS A 79 -13.24 6.55 -5.33
CA LYS A 79 -12.33 5.97 -6.33
C LYS A 79 -10.93 6.60 -6.35
N ILE A 80 -10.45 7.09 -5.21
CA ILE A 80 -9.08 7.56 -5.01
C ILE A 80 -8.25 6.46 -4.32
N GLY A 81 -7.06 6.24 -4.85
CA GLY A 81 -6.02 5.38 -4.29
C GLY A 81 -4.65 5.97 -4.59
N TYR A 82 -3.61 5.33 -4.09
CA TYR A 82 -2.24 5.78 -4.24
C TYR A 82 -1.29 4.60 -4.28
N ALA A 83 -0.11 4.82 -4.86
CA ALA A 83 1.00 3.88 -4.83
C ALA A 83 2.27 4.62 -4.40
N TYR A 84 3.11 3.96 -3.62
CA TYR A 84 4.39 4.50 -3.17
C TYR A 84 5.46 3.41 -3.16
N GLY A 85 6.72 3.83 -3.29
CA GLY A 85 7.85 2.94 -3.48
C GLY A 85 9.06 3.73 -3.97
N PRO A 86 10.16 3.05 -4.33
CA PRO A 86 11.38 3.69 -4.77
C PRO A 86 11.18 4.35 -6.14
N GLU A 87 11.88 5.46 -6.36
CA GLU A 87 11.68 6.34 -7.52
C GLU A 87 11.76 5.58 -8.86
N ASN A 88 12.72 4.67 -9.00
CA ASN A 88 12.93 3.88 -10.21
C ASN A 88 11.74 2.96 -10.55
N LEU A 89 10.88 2.64 -9.57
CA LEU A 89 9.66 1.85 -9.78
C LEU A 89 8.42 2.74 -9.97
N ILE A 90 8.36 3.89 -9.30
CA ILE A 90 7.22 4.82 -9.39
C ILE A 90 7.27 5.68 -10.66
N ALA A 91 8.45 6.11 -11.13
CA ALA A 91 8.57 6.99 -12.28
C ALA A 91 7.93 6.41 -13.58
N PRO A 92 8.12 5.12 -13.92
CA PRO A 92 7.41 4.51 -15.05
C PRO A 92 5.87 4.47 -14.86
N MET A 93 5.39 4.29 -13.63
CA MET A 93 3.95 4.32 -13.33
C MET A 93 3.36 5.72 -13.55
N ASN A 94 4.10 6.77 -13.15
CA ASN A 94 3.68 8.15 -13.41
C ASN A 94 3.61 8.45 -14.91
N LEU A 95 4.57 7.96 -15.69
CA LEU A 95 4.55 8.10 -17.16
C LEU A 95 3.32 7.39 -17.76
N MET A 96 2.99 6.19 -17.29
CA MET A 96 1.76 5.50 -17.70
C MET A 96 0.51 6.29 -17.29
N HIS A 97 0.44 6.78 -16.06
CA HIS A 97 -0.69 7.58 -15.57
C HIS A 97 -0.92 8.81 -16.44
N LEU A 98 0.15 9.52 -16.80
CA LEU A 98 0.08 10.70 -17.68
C LEU A 98 -0.57 10.39 -19.03
N ASN A 99 -0.28 9.21 -19.60
CA ASN A 99 -0.76 8.78 -20.92
C ASN A 99 -2.14 8.09 -20.89
N ILE A 100 -2.60 7.63 -19.72
CA ILE A 100 -3.88 6.91 -19.60
C ILE A 100 -4.99 7.80 -19.02
N ALA A 101 -4.73 8.41 -17.87
CA ALA A 101 -5.73 9.17 -17.11
C ALA A 101 -5.37 10.65 -16.96
N THR A 102 -4.08 11.00 -17.12
CA THR A 102 -3.48 12.33 -16.94
C THR A 102 -3.56 12.88 -15.51
N SER A 103 -4.71 12.82 -14.85
CA SER A 103 -4.94 13.34 -13.51
C SER A 103 -6.08 12.60 -12.80
N CYS A 104 -6.08 12.65 -11.47
CA CYS A 104 -7.21 12.27 -10.62
C CYS A 104 -8.09 13.49 -10.30
N ALA A 105 -9.31 13.27 -9.82
CA ALA A 105 -10.23 14.35 -9.48
C ALA A 105 -9.68 15.22 -8.32
N THR A 106 -9.30 16.46 -8.60
CA THR A 106 -8.68 17.39 -7.63
C THR A 106 -9.47 17.55 -6.33
N PRO A 107 -10.80 17.75 -6.33
CA PRO A 107 -11.55 17.90 -5.07
C PRO A 107 -11.48 16.66 -4.17
N LEU A 108 -11.36 15.46 -4.75
CA LEU A 108 -11.26 14.21 -3.99
C LEU A 108 -9.85 13.97 -3.46
N GLN A 109 -8.82 14.44 -4.18
CA GLN A 109 -7.45 14.45 -3.68
C GLN A 109 -7.32 15.38 -2.46
N GLU A 110 -7.89 16.58 -2.54
CA GLU A 110 -7.93 17.54 -1.43
C GLU A 110 -8.68 16.97 -0.22
N ALA A 111 -9.88 16.40 -0.45
CA ALA A 111 -10.64 15.78 0.63
C ALA A 111 -9.86 14.66 1.32
N LEU A 112 -9.12 13.84 0.56
CA LEU A 112 -8.27 12.80 1.13
C LEU A 112 -7.12 13.36 1.97
N ALA A 113 -6.45 14.42 1.50
CA ALA A 113 -5.38 15.07 2.24
C ALA A 113 -5.87 15.58 3.60
N VAL A 114 -6.98 16.32 3.61
CA VAL A 114 -7.61 16.82 4.85
C VAL A 114 -7.99 15.69 5.81
N VAL A 115 -8.48 14.56 5.28
CA VAL A 115 -8.81 13.40 6.13
C VAL A 115 -7.56 12.79 6.75
N TYR A 116 -6.46 12.63 6.00
CA TYR A 116 -5.21 12.13 6.57
C TYR A 116 -4.63 13.04 7.65
N GLU A 117 -4.58 14.35 7.41
CA GLU A 117 -4.10 15.32 8.40
C GLU A 117 -4.87 15.20 9.72
N ARG A 118 -6.20 15.16 9.64
CA ARG A 118 -7.06 15.02 10.83
C ARG A 118 -6.90 13.69 11.54
N GLU A 119 -6.83 12.59 10.80
CA GLU A 119 -6.75 11.26 11.40
C GLU A 119 -5.36 10.96 11.98
N PHE A 120 -4.28 11.47 11.39
CA PHE A 120 -2.93 11.33 11.95
C PHE A 120 -2.75 12.14 13.24
N GLU A 121 -3.29 13.36 13.29
CA GLU A 121 -3.39 14.12 14.55
C GLU A 121 -4.12 13.33 15.65
N ARG A 122 -5.23 12.65 15.31
CA ARG A 122 -5.98 11.83 16.26
C ARG A 122 -5.23 10.57 16.70
N LEU A 123 -4.42 9.99 15.83
CA LEU A 123 -3.66 8.76 16.07
C LEU A 123 -2.28 9.02 16.71
N ASN A 124 -1.90 10.27 16.96
CA ASN A 124 -0.56 10.69 17.40
C ASN A 124 0.54 10.17 16.46
N GLN A 125 0.30 10.23 15.15
CA GLN A 125 1.26 9.84 14.10
C GLN A 125 1.77 11.05 13.32
#